data_AF-A0A3R9XTT5-F1
#
_entry.id   AF-A0A3R9XTT5-F1
#
_cell.length_a   1.000
_cell.length_b   1.000
_cell.length_c   1.000
_cell.angle_alpha   90.00
_cell.angle_beta   90.00
_cell.angle_gamma   90.00
#
_symmetry.space_group_name_H-M   'P 1'
#
loop_
_entity.id
_entity.type
_entity.pdbx_description
1 polymer ?
#
loop_
_entity_poly.entity_id
_entity_poly.type
_entity_poly.pdbx_seq_one_letter_code
_entity_poly.pdbx_strand_id
1 'polypeptide(L)'
;MDILDEIQEEVKKEKLLNFFQNYGKYLVAAILACFIFTILYFWWCNYKSNLLLEDSSEYNDAINSKEQIRISKLEKIKQKNSVYGDLAKLQLAAYYYDDKDFNKSIHNYELIYKSNSSSEIYRDYAKLMAIKIRVHTGKISLDDGIKLYEDFYKDSKYFKNIAVLGESILLLNKGNYNSKSHKINEILTDNEAPNLLLYLAKIINKRLS
;
A
#
# COMPACT_ATOMS: atom_id res chain seq x y z
N MET A 1 -26.69 -38.13 -53.69
CA MET A 1 -26.72 -37.67 -52.29
C MET A 1 -27.61 -38.65 -51.56
N ASP A 2 -27.06 -39.32 -50.56
CA ASP A 2 -27.64 -40.48 -49.90
C ASP A 2 -28.73 -40.06 -48.90
N ILE A 3 -29.82 -40.84 -48.83
CA ILE A 3 -30.90 -40.72 -47.83
C ILE A 3 -30.36 -40.72 -46.39
N LEU A 4 -29.19 -41.32 -46.17
CA LEU A 4 -28.53 -41.35 -44.87
C LEU A 4 -28.00 -39.97 -44.43
N ASP A 5 -27.61 -39.10 -45.36
CA ASP A 5 -27.19 -37.73 -45.03
C ASP A 5 -28.41 -36.86 -44.67
N GLU A 6 -29.53 -37.05 -45.35
CA GLU A 6 -30.79 -36.33 -45.11
C GLU A 6 -31.39 -36.70 -43.73
N ILE A 7 -31.38 -37.98 -43.37
CA ILE A 7 -31.82 -38.45 -42.04
C ILE A 7 -30.90 -37.92 -40.92
N GLN A 8 -29.58 -37.88 -41.14
CA GLN A 8 -28.66 -37.31 -40.15
C GLN A 8 -28.86 -35.80 -39.96
N GLU A 9 -29.19 -35.05 -41.02
CA GLU A 9 -29.52 -33.63 -40.93
C GLU A 9 -30.83 -33.39 -40.16
N GLU A 10 -31.87 -34.19 -40.39
CA GLU A 10 -33.14 -34.07 -39.66
C GLU A 10 -32.96 -34.35 -38.16
N VAL A 11 -32.24 -35.41 -37.80
CA VAL A 11 -31.97 -35.75 -36.40
C VAL A 11 -31.13 -34.67 -35.69
N LYS A 12 -30.20 -34.02 -36.41
CA LYS A 12 -29.44 -32.88 -35.87
C LYS A 12 -30.33 -31.65 -35.66
N LYS A 13 -31.20 -31.34 -36.62
CA LYS A 13 -32.18 -30.24 -36.50
C LYS A 13 -33.13 -30.47 -35.33
N GLU A 14 -33.64 -31.67 -35.17
CA GLU A 14 -34.56 -32.02 -34.10
C GLU A 14 -33.90 -31.94 -32.72
N LYS A 15 -32.64 -32.41 -32.57
CA LYS A 15 -31.85 -32.25 -31.34
C LYS A 15 -31.58 -30.78 -30.99
N LEU A 16 -31.25 -29.95 -31.99
CA LEU A 16 -31.06 -28.52 -31.79
C LEU A 16 -32.36 -27.83 -31.37
N LEU A 17 -33.49 -28.16 -32.02
CA LEU A 17 -34.82 -27.67 -31.66
C LEU A 17 -35.20 -28.06 -30.22
N ASN A 18 -34.96 -29.32 -29.83
CA ASN A 18 -35.28 -29.81 -28.49
C ASN A 18 -34.39 -29.14 -27.42
N PHE A 19 -33.13 -28.83 -27.75
CA PHE A 19 -32.24 -28.07 -26.87
C PHE A 19 -32.74 -26.62 -26.70
N PHE A 20 -33.12 -25.94 -27.78
CA PHE A 20 -33.68 -24.59 -27.71
C PHE A 20 -35.05 -24.52 -27.02
N GLN A 21 -35.90 -25.53 -27.18
CA GLN A 21 -37.21 -25.58 -26.50
C GLN A 21 -37.06 -25.79 -25.00
N ASN A 22 -36.13 -26.64 -24.56
CA ASN A 22 -35.93 -26.95 -23.14
C ASN A 22 -35.01 -25.94 -22.44
N TYR A 23 -33.97 -25.44 -23.10
CA TYR A 23 -32.95 -24.56 -22.51
C TYR A 23 -33.01 -23.10 -22.98
N GLY A 24 -33.81 -22.77 -23.99
CA GLY A 24 -33.86 -21.42 -24.56
C GLY A 24 -34.23 -20.34 -23.55
N LYS A 25 -35.13 -20.63 -22.60
CA LYS A 25 -35.48 -19.70 -21.52
C LYS A 25 -34.30 -19.42 -20.58
N TYR A 26 -33.52 -20.45 -20.23
CA TYR A 26 -32.33 -20.31 -19.40
C TYR A 26 -31.20 -19.60 -20.15
N LEU A 27 -31.07 -19.84 -21.45
CA LEU A 27 -30.06 -19.21 -22.31
C LEU A 27 -30.34 -17.70 -22.46
N VAL A 28 -31.60 -17.32 -22.67
CA VAL A 28 -32.02 -15.90 -22.66
C VAL A 28 -31.80 -15.27 -21.29
N ALA A 29 -32.14 -15.96 -20.19
CA ALA A 29 -31.90 -15.47 -18.84
C ALA A 29 -30.40 -15.28 -18.54
N ALA A 30 -29.54 -16.20 -19.00
CA ALA A 30 -28.09 -16.11 -18.85
C ALA A 30 -27.51 -14.92 -19.62
N ILE A 31 -27.97 -14.69 -20.86
CA ILE A 31 -27.56 -13.52 -21.65
C ILE A 31 -27.97 -12.23 -20.95
N LEU A 32 -29.22 -12.13 -20.45
CA LEU A 32 -29.70 -10.97 -19.69
C LEU A 32 -28.89 -10.75 -18.42
N ALA A 33 -28.54 -11.82 -17.69
CA ALA A 33 -27.70 -11.74 -16.51
C ALA A 33 -26.31 -11.19 -16.85
N CYS A 34 -25.68 -11.63 -17.94
CA CYS A 34 -24.39 -11.10 -18.40
C CYS A 34 -24.46 -9.61 -18.73
N PHE A 35 -25.54 -9.14 -19.36
CA PHE A 35 -25.75 -7.71 -19.62
C PHE A 35 -25.87 -6.91 -18.32
N ILE A 36 -26.68 -7.37 -17.38
CA ILE A 36 -26.83 -6.73 -16.05
C ILE A 36 -25.47 -6.68 -15.35
N PHE A 37 -24.71 -7.77 -15.37
CA PHE A 37 -23.38 -7.84 -14.77
C PHE A 37 -22.42 -6.82 -15.39
N THR A 38 -22.45 -6.67 -16.73
CA THR A 38 -21.61 -5.71 -17.45
C THR A 38 -21.98 -4.26 -17.11
N ILE A 39 -23.28 -3.95 -17.03
CA ILE A 39 -23.76 -2.62 -16.64
C ILE A 39 -23.34 -2.29 -15.21
N LEU A 40 -23.54 -3.22 -14.27
CA LEU A 40 -23.13 -3.06 -12.87
C LEU A 40 -21.62 -2.87 -12.76
N TYR A 41 -20.83 -3.65 -13.50
CA TYR A 41 -19.38 -3.53 -13.54
C TYR A 41 -18.93 -2.17 -14.06
N PHE A 42 -19.48 -1.71 -15.18
CA PHE A 42 -19.12 -0.43 -15.78
C PHE A 42 -19.54 0.76 -14.90
N TRP A 43 -20.72 0.68 -14.29
CA TRP A 43 -21.20 1.67 -13.32
C TRP A 43 -20.26 1.76 -12.11
N TRP A 44 -19.84 0.62 -11.56
CA TRP A 44 -18.90 0.55 -10.44
C TRP A 44 -17.52 1.14 -10.80
N CYS A 45 -17.00 0.82 -11.99
CA CYS A 45 -15.74 1.36 -12.49
C CYS A 45 -15.80 2.89 -12.66
N ASN A 46 -16.85 3.41 -13.27
CA ASN A 46 -17.03 4.86 -13.46
C ASN A 46 -17.20 5.58 -12.12
N TYR A 47 -17.99 5.02 -11.20
CA TYR A 47 -18.16 5.57 -9.87
C TYR A 47 -16.81 5.69 -9.14
N LYS A 48 -15.99 4.63 -9.18
CA LYS A 48 -14.66 4.63 -8.58
C LYS A 48 -13.71 5.65 -9.25
N SER A 49 -13.79 5.80 -10.58
CA SER A 49 -12.97 6.76 -11.32
C SER A 49 -13.34 8.22 -11.00
N ASN A 50 -14.64 8.53 -10.92
CA ASN A 50 -15.12 9.87 -10.57
C ASN A 50 -14.72 10.24 -9.13
N LEU A 51 -14.83 9.31 -8.19
CA LEU A 51 -14.37 9.52 -6.82
C LEU A 51 -12.86 9.81 -6.74
N LEU A 52 -12.04 9.10 -7.52
CA LEU A 52 -10.61 9.35 -7.60
C LEU A 52 -10.28 10.75 -8.14
N LEU A 53 -11.02 11.22 -9.14
CA LEU A 53 -10.85 12.57 -9.70
C LEU A 53 -11.25 13.66 -8.69
N GLU A 54 -12.38 13.48 -8.01
CA GLU A 54 -12.82 14.41 -6.95
C GLU A 54 -11.81 14.46 -5.80
N ASP A 55 -11.39 13.31 -5.29
CA ASP A 55 -10.39 13.21 -4.23
C ASP A 55 -9.05 13.83 -4.64
N SER A 56 -8.64 13.64 -5.89
CA SER A 56 -7.41 14.26 -6.43
C SER A 56 -7.52 15.78 -6.48
N SER A 57 -8.67 16.31 -6.89
CA SER A 57 -8.93 17.73 -7.01
C SER A 57 -8.90 18.40 -5.64
N GLU A 58 -9.61 17.82 -4.66
CA GLU A 58 -9.59 18.30 -3.28
C GLU A 58 -8.19 18.26 -2.66
N TYR A 59 -7.45 17.18 -2.87
CA TYR A 59 -6.08 17.08 -2.39
C TYR A 59 -5.16 18.11 -3.03
N ASN A 60 -5.27 18.32 -4.35
CA ASN A 60 -4.50 19.33 -5.06
C ASN A 60 -4.81 20.75 -4.56
N ASP A 61 -6.09 21.07 -4.37
CA ASP A 61 -6.53 22.33 -3.77
C ASP A 61 -5.97 22.51 -2.34
N ALA A 62 -5.95 21.44 -1.53
CA ALA A 62 -5.37 21.47 -0.20
C ALA A 62 -3.87 21.79 -0.22
N ILE A 63 -3.06 21.08 -1.01
CA ILE A 63 -1.60 21.27 -1.04
C ILE A 63 -1.18 22.61 -1.65
N ASN A 64 -2.01 23.23 -2.48
CA ASN A 64 -1.76 24.58 -3.02
C ASN A 64 -2.26 25.70 -2.11
N SER A 65 -3.02 25.38 -1.07
CA SER A 65 -3.51 26.36 -0.11
C SER A 65 -2.39 26.85 0.83
N LYS A 66 -2.58 28.05 1.39
CA LYS A 66 -1.77 28.55 2.51
C LYS A 66 -1.83 27.58 3.69
N GLU A 67 -0.75 27.49 4.45
CA GLU A 67 -0.55 26.49 5.51
C GLU A 67 -1.75 26.31 6.45
N GLN A 68 -2.25 27.40 7.04
CA GLN A 68 -3.38 27.35 7.98
C GLN A 68 -4.65 26.72 7.35
N ILE A 69 -4.92 27.03 6.08
CA ILE A 69 -6.06 26.48 5.33
C ILE A 69 -5.76 25.03 4.91
N ARG A 70 -4.53 24.76 4.47
CA ARG A 70 -4.06 23.44 4.04
C ARG A 70 -4.29 22.39 5.11
N ILE A 71 -3.89 22.65 6.36
CA ILE A 71 -4.08 21.68 7.46
C ILE A 71 -5.57 21.36 7.64
N SER A 72 -6.44 22.38 7.67
CA SER A 72 -7.88 22.16 7.81
C SER A 72 -8.49 21.34 6.65
N LYS A 73 -8.01 21.54 5.42
CA LYS A 73 -8.45 20.77 4.24
C LYS A 73 -7.93 19.33 4.30
N LEU A 74 -6.65 19.13 4.62
CA LEU A 74 -6.06 17.80 4.77
C LEU A 74 -6.74 17.00 5.89
N GLU A 75 -7.13 17.63 7.00
CA GLU A 75 -7.88 16.99 8.09
C GLU A 75 -9.24 16.44 7.65
N LYS A 76 -9.89 17.07 6.65
CA LYS A 76 -11.11 16.55 6.04
C LYS A 76 -10.80 15.38 5.09
N ILE A 77 -9.81 15.55 4.22
CA ILE A 77 -9.43 14.54 3.22
C ILE A 77 -8.93 13.26 3.89
N LYS A 78 -8.24 13.33 5.03
CA LYS A 78 -7.70 12.15 5.72
C LYS A 78 -8.76 11.13 6.12
N GLN A 79 -10.01 11.56 6.29
CA GLN A 79 -11.15 10.71 6.67
C GLN A 79 -11.60 9.82 5.50
N LYS A 80 -11.21 10.16 4.27
CA LYS A 80 -11.57 9.39 3.08
C LYS A 80 -10.74 8.13 3.00
N ASN A 81 -11.40 7.03 2.64
CA ASN A 81 -10.76 5.74 2.40
C ASN A 81 -10.21 5.65 0.96
N SER A 82 -9.22 6.49 0.65
CA SER A 82 -8.61 6.59 -0.68
C SER A 82 -7.11 6.87 -0.59
N VAL A 83 -6.43 6.73 -1.73
CA VAL A 83 -4.99 7.04 -1.84
C VAL A 83 -4.70 8.48 -1.41
N TYR A 84 -5.57 9.43 -1.79
CA TYR A 84 -5.44 10.83 -1.37
C TYR A 84 -5.72 11.04 0.11
N GLY A 85 -6.62 10.23 0.69
CA GLY A 85 -6.79 10.15 2.14
C GLY A 85 -5.51 9.69 2.84
N ASP A 86 -4.75 8.75 2.28
CA ASP A 86 -3.47 8.31 2.83
C ASP A 86 -2.36 9.35 2.64
N LEU A 87 -2.29 9.99 1.48
CA LEU A 87 -1.38 11.11 1.23
C LEU A 87 -1.65 12.27 2.21
N ALA A 88 -2.92 12.57 2.50
CA ALA A 88 -3.28 13.58 3.49
C ALA A 88 -2.80 13.21 4.90
N LYS A 89 -2.95 11.95 5.31
CA LYS A 89 -2.40 11.44 6.59
C LYS A 89 -0.87 11.60 6.62
N LEU A 90 -0.16 11.26 5.54
CA LEU A 90 1.30 11.43 5.45
C LEU A 90 1.72 12.90 5.58
N GLN A 91 1.03 13.81 4.87
CA GLN A 91 1.32 15.24 4.94
C GLN A 91 1.06 15.82 6.34
N LEU A 92 -0.06 15.46 6.96
CA LEU A 92 -0.34 15.85 8.34
C LEU A 92 0.70 15.28 9.31
N ALA A 93 1.11 14.03 9.12
CA ALA A 93 2.14 13.42 9.96
C ALA A 93 3.48 14.16 9.87
N ALA A 94 3.89 14.59 8.68
CA ALA A 94 5.07 15.41 8.45
C ALA A 94 4.93 16.79 9.10
N TYR A 95 3.81 17.49 8.85
CA TYR A 95 3.52 18.78 9.48
C TYR A 95 3.61 18.72 11.01
N TYR A 96 2.95 17.74 11.63
CA TYR A 96 2.97 17.61 13.09
C TYR A 96 4.35 17.19 13.62
N TYR A 97 5.18 16.51 12.82
CA TYR A 97 6.57 16.25 13.20
C TYR A 97 7.37 17.55 13.25
N ASP A 98 7.24 18.40 12.23
CA ASP A 98 7.93 19.68 12.15
C ASP A 98 7.46 20.67 13.23
N ASP A 99 6.16 20.63 13.56
CA ASP A 99 5.55 21.37 14.68
C ASP A 99 5.86 20.77 16.06
N LYS A 100 6.65 19.68 16.10
CA LYS A 100 7.03 18.94 17.33
C LYS A 100 5.85 18.31 18.08
N ASP A 101 4.65 18.27 17.51
CA ASP A 101 3.52 17.48 17.99
C ASP A 101 3.68 16.01 17.57
N PHE A 102 4.67 15.35 18.18
CA PHE A 102 5.02 13.97 17.85
C PHE A 102 3.87 12.98 18.11
N ASN A 103 2.93 13.30 19.01
CA ASN A 103 1.75 12.50 19.26
C ASN A 103 0.83 12.48 18.04
N LYS A 104 0.49 13.65 17.51
CA LYS A 104 -0.33 13.74 16.29
C LYS A 104 0.40 13.20 15.08
N SER A 105 1.72 13.39 14.99
CA SER A 105 2.53 12.81 13.92
C SER A 105 2.43 11.28 13.92
N ILE A 106 2.72 10.63 15.06
CA ILE A 106 2.60 9.18 15.22
C ILE A 106 1.17 8.72 14.93
N HIS A 107 0.16 9.42 15.46
CA HIS A 107 -1.24 9.05 15.24
C HIS A 107 -1.60 9.00 13.74
N ASN A 108 -1.18 9.99 12.95
CA ASN A 108 -1.47 9.98 11.51
C ASN A 108 -0.74 8.85 10.78
N TYR A 109 0.49 8.50 11.16
CA TYR A 109 1.15 7.30 10.64
C TYR A 109 0.44 6.01 11.06
N GLU A 110 -0.06 5.92 12.30
CA GLU A 110 -0.83 4.78 12.79
C GLU A 110 -2.12 4.54 11.98
N LEU A 111 -2.82 5.60 11.61
CA LEU A 111 -4.01 5.50 10.76
C LEU A 111 -3.71 4.84 9.41
N ILE A 112 -2.49 4.95 8.90
CA ILE A 112 -2.07 4.30 7.64
C ILE A 112 -1.66 2.86 7.93
N TYR A 113 -0.68 2.62 8.81
CA TYR A 113 -0.10 1.28 8.93
C TYR A 113 -1.05 0.25 9.57
N LYS A 114 -2.08 0.70 10.30
CA LYS A 114 -3.14 -0.17 10.84
C LYS A 114 -4.30 -0.38 9.87
N SER A 115 -4.34 0.33 8.74
CA SER A 115 -5.43 0.25 7.78
C SER A 115 -5.21 -0.86 6.75
N ASN A 116 -6.18 -1.76 6.60
CA ASN A 116 -6.13 -2.82 5.58
C ASN A 116 -6.38 -2.31 4.16
N SER A 117 -6.94 -1.12 4.00
CA SER A 117 -7.21 -0.52 2.68
C SER A 117 -6.03 0.27 2.13
N SER A 118 -5.08 0.68 2.98
CA SER A 118 -3.88 1.37 2.56
C SER A 118 -2.92 0.42 1.84
N SER A 119 -2.21 0.93 0.82
CA SER A 119 -1.24 0.14 0.08
C SER A 119 -0.10 -0.34 1.00
N GLU A 120 0.43 -1.54 0.75
CA GLU A 120 1.49 -2.13 1.57
C GLU A 120 2.70 -1.20 1.72
N ILE A 121 3.13 -0.55 0.63
CA ILE A 121 4.24 0.40 0.64
C ILE A 121 3.98 1.60 1.56
N TYR A 122 2.75 2.11 1.63
CA TYR A 122 2.41 3.21 2.54
C TYR A 122 2.33 2.76 3.99
N ARG A 123 1.80 1.54 4.24
CA ARG A 123 1.79 0.97 5.60
C ARG A 123 3.20 0.76 6.13
N ASP A 124 4.08 0.20 5.30
CA ASP A 124 5.47 -0.03 5.68
C ASP A 124 6.21 1.27 5.99
N TYR A 125 6.09 2.26 5.09
CA TYR A 125 6.65 3.59 5.30
C TYR A 125 6.16 4.22 6.61
N ALA A 126 4.84 4.21 6.83
CA ALA A 126 4.23 4.80 8.00
C ALA A 126 4.65 4.09 9.31
N LYS A 127 4.74 2.76 9.29
CA LYS A 127 5.22 1.98 10.44
C LYS A 127 6.67 2.33 10.78
N LEU A 128 7.55 2.47 9.78
CA LEU A 128 8.94 2.90 10.00
C LEU A 128 9.04 4.28 10.60
N MET A 129 8.29 5.25 10.07
CA MET A 129 8.31 6.62 10.59
C MET A 129 7.77 6.66 12.02
N ALA A 130 6.71 5.90 12.33
CA ALA A 130 6.19 5.80 13.70
C ALA A 130 7.23 5.22 14.67
N ILE A 131 7.96 4.15 14.28
CA ILE A 131 9.06 3.58 15.09
C ILE A 131 10.13 4.65 15.32
N LYS A 132 10.62 5.29 14.25
CA LYS A 132 11.65 6.33 14.30
C LYS A 132 11.29 7.45 15.29
N ILE A 133 10.06 7.97 15.20
CA ILE A 133 9.61 9.07 16.06
C ILE A 133 9.49 8.60 17.51
N ARG A 134 8.94 7.40 17.77
CA ARG A 134 8.81 6.85 19.13
C ARG A 134 10.17 6.69 19.80
N VAL A 135 11.18 6.22 19.07
CA VAL A 135 12.55 6.12 19.59
C VAL A 135 13.14 7.51 19.83
N HIS A 136 13.05 8.41 18.84
CA HIS A 136 13.60 9.76 18.94
C HIS A 136 13.05 10.56 20.13
N THR A 137 11.78 10.36 20.44
CA THR A 137 11.07 11.05 21.53
C THR A 137 11.16 10.35 22.88
N GLY A 138 11.85 9.21 22.95
CA GLY A 138 11.95 8.40 24.18
C GLY A 138 10.63 7.76 24.61
N LYS A 139 9.61 7.73 23.74
CA LYS A 139 8.34 7.01 24.00
C LYS A 139 8.51 5.50 24.10
N ILE A 140 9.57 4.98 23.49
CA ILE A 140 10.02 3.60 23.65
C ILE A 140 11.52 3.59 23.91
N SER A 141 12.01 2.54 24.57
CA SER A 141 13.43 2.37 24.81
C SER A 141 14.19 2.09 23.50
N LEU A 142 15.52 2.27 23.51
CA LEU A 142 16.37 1.86 22.39
C LEU A 142 16.21 0.36 22.09
N ASP A 143 16.06 -0.47 23.13
CA ASP A 143 15.93 -1.92 22.99
C ASP A 143 14.61 -2.34 22.35
N ASP A 144 13.52 -1.66 22.72
CA ASP A 144 12.22 -1.87 22.06
C ASP A 144 12.26 -1.38 20.62
N GLY A 145 12.92 -0.24 20.36
CA GLY A 145 13.16 0.27 19.01
C GLY A 145 13.93 -0.72 18.14
N ILE A 146 15.00 -1.31 18.68
CA ILE A 146 15.81 -2.34 18.01
C ILE A 146 14.95 -3.54 17.63
N LYS A 147 14.17 -4.07 18.58
CA LYS A 147 13.26 -5.19 18.33
C LYS A 147 12.22 -4.86 17.25
N LEU A 148 11.62 -3.67 17.30
CA LEU A 148 10.62 -3.27 16.32
C LEU A 148 11.21 -3.15 14.90
N TYR A 149 12.44 -2.67 14.74
CA TYR A 149 13.12 -2.71 13.44
C TYR A 149 13.43 -4.13 12.99
N GLU A 150 13.88 -4.99 13.92
CA GLU A 150 14.12 -6.41 13.65
C GLU A 150 12.88 -7.12 13.12
N ASP A 151 11.75 -6.96 13.80
CA ASP A 151 10.49 -7.55 13.38
C ASP A 151 10.01 -6.93 12.07
N PHE A 152 10.24 -5.63 11.86
CA PHE A 152 9.82 -4.96 10.64
C PHE A 152 10.50 -5.51 9.38
N TYR A 153 11.83 -5.69 9.37
CA TYR A 153 12.50 -6.11 8.14
C TYR A 153 12.40 -7.61 7.84
N LYS A 154 11.92 -8.43 8.79
CA LYS A 154 11.57 -9.84 8.51
C LYS A 154 10.41 -9.92 7.52
N ASP A 155 9.47 -8.98 7.61
CA ASP A 155 8.22 -8.99 6.84
C ASP A 155 8.17 -7.91 5.74
N SER A 156 9.03 -6.89 5.78
CA SER A 156 8.96 -5.77 4.82
C SER A 156 9.57 -6.11 3.47
N LYS A 157 8.76 -5.97 2.42
CA LYS A 157 9.17 -6.14 1.02
C LYS A 157 9.97 -4.97 0.48
N TYR A 158 9.61 -3.74 0.85
CA TYR A 158 10.14 -2.52 0.20
C TYR A 158 11.21 -1.78 1.02
N PHE A 159 11.20 -1.93 2.35
CA PHE A 159 12.01 -1.09 3.23
C PHE A 159 12.92 -1.87 4.18
N LYS A 160 13.19 -3.15 3.87
CA LYS A 160 14.13 -4.01 4.61
C LYS A 160 15.45 -3.30 4.91
N ASN A 161 16.12 -2.77 3.88
CA ASN A 161 17.44 -2.15 4.02
C ASN A 161 17.40 -0.85 4.87
N ILE A 162 16.31 -0.08 4.81
CA ILE A 162 16.14 1.14 5.63
C ILE A 162 15.96 0.76 7.11
N ALA A 163 15.18 -0.27 7.39
CA ALA A 163 14.97 -0.77 8.74
C ALA A 163 16.25 -1.33 9.37
N VAL A 164 17.05 -2.07 8.58
CA VAL A 164 18.38 -2.54 9.02
C VAL A 164 19.29 -1.37 9.38
N LEU A 165 19.34 -0.32 8.56
CA LEU A 165 20.11 0.89 8.88
C LEU A 165 19.60 1.59 10.15
N GLY A 166 18.28 1.70 10.30
CA GLY A 166 17.64 2.25 11.49
C GLY A 166 18.08 1.51 12.76
N GLU A 167 18.02 0.18 12.73
CA GLU A 167 18.47 -0.66 13.84
C GLU A 167 19.97 -0.49 14.14
N SER A 168 20.81 -0.51 13.11
CA SER A 168 22.26 -0.35 13.27
C SER A 168 22.64 0.99 13.89
N ILE A 169 21.91 2.07 13.57
CA ILE A 169 22.10 3.37 14.21
C ILE A 169 21.75 3.29 15.70
N LEU A 170 20.67 2.59 16.08
CA LEU A 170 20.33 2.42 17.50
C LEU A 170 21.35 1.58 18.26
N LEU A 171 21.90 0.53 17.65
CA LEU A 171 22.96 -0.29 18.24
C LEU A 171 24.25 0.51 18.45
N LEU A 172 24.63 1.36 17.50
CA LEU A 172 25.74 2.30 17.65
C LEU A 172 25.50 3.25 18.83
N ASN A 173 24.30 3.81 18.96
CA ASN A 173 23.96 4.69 20.07
C ASN A 173 23.97 3.98 21.43
N LYS A 174 23.71 2.66 21.45
CA LYS A 174 23.84 1.82 22.65
C LYS A 174 25.30 1.46 22.99
N GLY A 175 26.26 1.76 22.09
CA GLY A 175 27.65 1.33 22.22
C GLY A 175 27.85 -0.17 21.98
N ASN A 176 26.89 -0.83 21.34
CA ASN A 176 26.97 -2.26 21.05
C ASN A 176 27.48 -2.48 19.62
N TYR A 177 28.80 -2.36 19.45
CA TYR A 177 29.49 -2.39 18.15
C TYR A 177 29.54 -3.78 17.49
N ASN A 178 29.37 -4.85 18.27
CA ASN A 178 29.60 -6.22 17.79
C ASN A 178 28.36 -6.86 17.13
N SER A 179 27.18 -6.24 17.18
CA SER A 179 25.91 -6.96 16.98
C SER A 179 25.31 -6.97 15.56
N LYS A 180 25.89 -6.34 14.52
CA LYS A 180 25.21 -6.32 13.19
C LYS A 180 26.05 -6.17 11.91
N SER A 181 27.36 -6.37 11.96
CA SER A 181 28.23 -6.23 10.77
C SER A 181 27.77 -7.06 9.57
N HIS A 182 27.25 -8.28 9.79
CA HIS A 182 26.77 -9.16 8.71
C HIS A 182 25.65 -8.55 7.87
N LYS A 183 24.60 -7.98 8.50
CA LYS A 183 23.44 -7.43 7.77
C LYS A 183 23.76 -6.09 7.08
N ILE A 184 24.68 -5.31 7.62
CA ILE A 184 25.21 -4.13 6.94
C ILE A 184 26.05 -4.56 5.72
N ASN A 185 26.84 -5.62 5.84
CA ASN A 185 27.57 -6.17 4.70
C ASN A 185 26.62 -6.67 3.60
N GLU A 186 25.48 -7.28 3.94
CA GLU A 186 24.44 -7.63 2.95
C GLU A 186 23.99 -6.39 2.14
N ILE A 187 23.76 -5.24 2.79
CA ILE A 187 23.43 -3.98 2.09
C ILE A 187 24.60 -3.53 1.21
N LEU A 188 25.83 -3.62 1.70
CA LEU A 188 27.02 -3.20 0.95
C LEU A 188 27.28 -4.04 -0.31
N THR A 189 26.80 -5.28 -0.33
CA THR A 189 26.89 -6.21 -1.46
C THR A 189 25.64 -6.25 -2.33
N ASP A 190 24.59 -5.51 -1.97
CA ASP A 190 23.35 -5.43 -2.72
C ASP A 190 23.52 -4.48 -3.93
N ASN A 191 23.61 -5.06 -5.13
CA ASN A 191 23.80 -4.32 -6.38
C ASN A 191 22.57 -3.47 -6.77
N GLU A 192 21.41 -3.71 -6.16
CA GLU A 192 20.18 -2.95 -6.42
C GLU A 192 19.96 -1.83 -5.37
N ALA A 193 20.80 -1.77 -4.33
CA ALA A 193 20.67 -0.75 -3.30
C ALA A 193 20.99 0.66 -3.82
N PRO A 194 20.13 1.67 -3.57
CA PRO A 194 20.42 3.06 -3.89
C PRO A 194 21.76 3.55 -3.31
N ASN A 195 22.49 4.36 -4.07
CA ASN A 195 23.81 4.90 -3.69
C ASN A 195 23.84 5.55 -2.30
N LEU A 196 22.77 6.24 -1.91
CA LEU A 196 22.65 6.84 -0.58
C LEU A 196 22.64 5.79 0.54
N LEU A 197 21.94 4.67 0.35
CA LEU A 197 21.90 3.57 1.32
C LEU A 197 23.28 2.91 1.43
N LEU A 198 23.96 2.70 0.30
CA LEU A 198 25.33 2.19 0.29
C LEU A 198 26.30 3.12 1.03
N TYR A 199 26.19 4.43 0.82
CA TYR A 199 27.01 5.42 1.51
C TYR A 199 26.79 5.39 3.04
N LEU A 200 25.53 5.36 3.49
CA LEU A 200 25.20 5.27 4.92
C LEU A 200 25.67 3.96 5.53
N ALA A 201 25.48 2.85 4.82
CA ALA A 201 25.96 1.53 5.23
C ALA A 201 27.49 1.52 5.41
N LYS A 202 28.25 2.16 4.50
CA LYS A 202 29.72 2.28 4.63
C LYS A 202 30.14 3.05 5.87
N ILE A 203 29.47 4.17 6.16
CA ILE A 203 29.75 4.97 7.36
C ILE A 203 29.48 4.16 8.63
N ILE A 204 28.34 3.47 8.67
CA ILE A 204 27.96 2.64 9.82
C ILE A 204 28.93 1.48 9.99
N ASN A 205 29.28 0.77 8.90
CA ASN A 205 30.18 -0.37 8.94
C ASN A 205 31.55 0.02 9.52
N LYS A 206 32.11 1.16 9.08
CA LYS A 206 33.38 1.68 9.61
C LYS A 206 33.33 2.02 11.10
N ARG A 207 32.16 2.32 11.66
CA ARG A 207 31.98 2.60 13.10
C ARG A 207 31.70 1.35 13.92
N LEU A 208 31.33 0.24 13.27
CA LEU A 208 31.12 -1.06 13.92
C LEU A 208 32.40 -1.91 13.93
N SER A 209 33.36 -1.64 13.03
CA SER A 209 34.70 -2.25 12.97
C SER A 209 35.68 -1.58 13.92
#